data_AF-A0A6V7KRL9-F1
#
_entry.id   AF-A0A6V7KRL9-F1
#
_cell.length_a   1.000
_cell.length_b   1.000
_cell.length_c   1.000
_cell.angle_alpha   90.00
_cell.angle_beta   90.00
_cell.angle_gamma   90.00
#
_symmetry.space_group_name_H-M   'P 1'
#
loop_
_entity.id
_entity.type
_entity.pdbx_description
1 polymer ?
#
loop_
_entity_poly.entity_id
_entity_poly.type
_entity_poly.pdbx_seq_one_letter_code
_entity_poly.pdbx_strand_id
1 'polypeptide(L)'
;NNAHYGCSSRKSGLDIEEASRLFGLISDIVNTTIQDLIFTSIVEGLIPSLVPSPPDIETLRVYVILPLYHKFMETENFNSLQKPFALAVQGLKEEAKRIVGMWWTEAPVQIFYRLIRSYKAIVLVLLKQAKNINSNFICQDPALILCLDCLQWISDLNRTQDEGLKVPYDTFYLPELSEIIDIRADYLKFFTGIVPFTAGVPFCNYPFLFNAEAKTMLLETDQ
;
A
#
# COMPACT_ATOMS: atom_id res chain seq x y z
N ASN A 1 -22.22 22.16 8.06
CA ASN A 1 -21.17 21.13 7.95
C ASN A 1 -19.99 21.57 8.81
N ASN A 2 -20.00 21.26 10.12
CA ASN A 2 -19.01 21.76 11.08
C ASN A 2 -17.93 20.71 11.43
N ALA A 3 -17.98 19.53 10.83
CA ALA A 3 -17.05 18.42 11.08
C ALA A 3 -15.61 18.71 10.61
N HIS A 4 -15.42 19.72 9.75
CA HIS A 4 -14.11 20.20 9.33
C HIS A 4 -13.35 20.94 10.45
N TYR A 5 -14.08 21.59 11.38
CA TYR A 5 -13.46 22.31 12.50
C TYR A 5 -13.00 21.32 13.56
N GLY A 6 -11.70 21.37 13.91
CA GLY A 6 -11.11 20.46 14.90
C GLY A 6 -10.20 19.38 14.31
N CYS A 7 -9.54 19.65 13.17
CA CYS A 7 -8.43 18.84 12.68
C CYS A 7 -7.41 18.65 13.81
N SER A 8 -7.13 17.41 14.14
CA SER A 8 -6.20 17.05 15.21
C SER A 8 -5.53 15.72 14.89
N SER A 9 -4.51 15.37 15.65
CA SER A 9 -3.82 14.08 15.52
C SER A 9 -4.76 12.86 15.65
N ARG A 10 -5.94 13.03 16.27
CA ARG A 10 -6.95 11.97 16.42
C ARG A 10 -8.12 12.06 15.45
N LYS A 11 -8.38 13.24 14.88
CA LYS A 11 -9.52 13.47 13.99
C LYS A 11 -9.08 14.23 12.76
N SER A 12 -9.14 13.57 11.61
CA SER A 12 -8.82 14.19 10.33
C SER A 12 -9.83 15.25 9.93
N GLY A 13 -11.09 15.16 10.39
CA GLY A 13 -12.18 16.04 9.96
C GLY A 13 -12.61 15.83 8.49
N LEU A 14 -12.21 14.70 7.91
CA LEU A 14 -12.55 14.33 6.53
C LEU A 14 -13.90 13.61 6.47
N ASP A 15 -14.71 14.03 5.51
CA ASP A 15 -15.87 13.26 5.06
C ASP A 15 -15.41 12.31 3.95
N ILE A 16 -15.09 11.07 4.35
CA ILE A 16 -14.55 10.05 3.45
C ILE A 16 -15.61 9.58 2.44
N GLU A 17 -16.88 9.56 2.83
CA GLU A 17 -17.97 9.16 1.95
C GLU A 17 -18.17 10.19 0.85
N GLU A 18 -18.21 11.47 1.21
CA GLU A 18 -18.29 12.56 0.25
C GLU A 18 -17.05 12.61 -0.66
N ALA A 19 -15.84 12.45 -0.12
CA ALA A 19 -14.62 12.38 -0.93
C ALA A 19 -14.66 11.21 -1.92
N SER A 20 -15.13 10.03 -1.49
CA SER A 20 -15.29 8.86 -2.37
C SER A 20 -16.32 9.12 -3.47
N ARG A 21 -17.45 9.75 -3.12
CA ARG A 21 -18.50 10.12 -4.07
C ARG A 21 -17.99 11.11 -5.12
N LEU A 22 -17.24 12.13 -4.70
CA LEU A 22 -16.64 13.11 -5.62
C LEU A 22 -15.65 12.47 -6.58
N PHE A 23 -14.80 11.54 -6.13
CA PHE A 23 -13.89 10.83 -7.04
C PHE A 23 -14.60 9.89 -8.01
N GLY A 24 -15.76 9.34 -7.63
CA GLY A 24 -16.66 8.63 -8.54
C GLY A 24 -17.25 9.56 -9.60
N LEU A 25 -17.70 10.76 -9.23
CA LEU A 25 -18.14 11.74 -10.23
C LEU A 25 -17.03 12.13 -11.20
N ILE A 26 -15.78 12.23 -10.74
CA ILE A 26 -14.63 12.50 -11.61
C ILE A 26 -14.37 11.34 -12.57
N SER A 27 -14.56 10.08 -12.15
CA SER A 27 -14.41 8.93 -13.06
C SER A 27 -15.44 8.93 -14.18
N ASP A 28 -16.62 9.50 -13.93
CA ASP A 28 -17.74 9.51 -14.89
C ASP A 28 -17.70 10.72 -15.84
N ILE A 29 -16.69 11.61 -15.73
CA ILE A 29 -16.53 12.74 -16.63
C ILE A 29 -16.23 12.26 -18.05
N VAL A 30 -17.13 12.58 -18.99
CA VAL A 30 -16.99 12.21 -20.42
C VAL A 30 -15.82 12.92 -21.10
N ASN A 31 -15.48 14.12 -20.64
CA ASN A 31 -14.38 14.90 -21.22
C ASN A 31 -13.02 14.39 -20.72
N THR A 32 -12.34 13.61 -21.56
CA THR A 32 -11.04 13.03 -21.23
C THR A 32 -9.95 14.08 -20.98
N THR A 33 -9.99 15.24 -21.63
CA THR A 33 -9.03 16.32 -21.37
C THR A 33 -9.12 16.84 -19.94
N ILE A 34 -10.32 16.87 -19.35
CA ILE A 34 -10.47 17.25 -17.93
C ILE A 34 -9.92 16.15 -17.02
N GLN A 35 -10.17 14.88 -17.35
CA GLN A 35 -9.63 13.76 -16.58
C GLN A 35 -8.10 13.73 -16.63
N ASP A 36 -7.51 13.95 -17.80
CA ASP A 36 -6.06 14.04 -18.02
C ASP A 36 -5.48 15.22 -17.25
N LEU A 37 -6.12 16.39 -17.29
CA LEU A 37 -5.68 17.56 -16.53
C LEU A 37 -5.67 17.29 -15.01
N ILE A 38 -6.72 16.64 -14.49
CA ILE A 38 -6.79 16.26 -13.07
C ILE A 38 -5.68 15.25 -12.74
N PHE A 39 -5.50 14.23 -13.59
CA PHE A 39 -4.46 13.22 -13.40
C PHE A 39 -3.06 13.84 -13.39
N THR A 40 -2.74 14.66 -14.39
CA THR A 40 -1.48 15.42 -14.50
C THR A 40 -1.29 16.31 -13.27
N SER A 41 -2.32 17.03 -12.83
CA SER A 41 -2.24 17.88 -11.63
C SER A 41 -1.91 17.06 -10.37
N ILE A 42 -2.42 15.84 -10.27
CA ILE A 42 -2.13 14.93 -9.16
C ILE A 42 -0.68 14.42 -9.24
N VAL A 43 -0.28 13.86 -10.38
CA VAL A 43 0.99 13.13 -10.50
C VAL A 43 2.20 14.05 -10.69
N GLU A 44 2.03 15.21 -11.32
CA GLU A 44 3.11 16.17 -11.58
C GLU A 44 3.10 17.37 -10.62
N GLY A 45 1.95 17.65 -9.98
CA GLY A 45 1.80 18.77 -9.04
C GLY A 45 1.69 18.31 -7.59
N LEU A 46 0.59 17.64 -7.24
CA LEU A 46 0.25 17.31 -5.85
C LEU A 46 1.25 16.35 -5.21
N ILE A 47 1.52 15.19 -5.83
CA ILE A 47 2.40 14.17 -5.21
C ILE A 47 3.83 14.70 -5.03
N PRO A 48 4.47 15.34 -6.02
CA PRO A 48 5.81 15.92 -5.83
C PRO A 48 5.89 17.01 -4.76
N SER A 49 4.76 17.66 -4.44
CA SER A 49 4.72 18.68 -3.38
C SER A 49 4.69 18.11 -1.95
N LEU A 50 4.51 16.80 -1.80
CA LEU A 50 4.43 16.14 -0.49
C LEU A 50 5.81 16.05 0.16
N VAL A 51 5.99 16.74 1.29
CA VAL A 51 7.24 16.76 2.05
C VAL A 51 7.22 15.80 3.25
N PRO A 52 8.38 15.26 3.69
CA PRO A 52 8.50 14.36 4.85
C PRO A 52 7.96 14.90 6.18
N SER A 53 7.96 16.23 6.34
CA SER A 53 7.63 16.93 7.58
C SER A 53 6.76 18.14 7.25
N PRO A 54 5.49 17.94 6.88
CA PRO A 54 4.62 19.05 6.51
C PRO A 54 4.45 20.00 7.71
N PRO A 55 4.38 21.32 7.45
CA PRO A 55 4.27 22.32 8.51
C PRO A 55 2.90 22.31 9.19
N ASP A 56 1.86 21.87 8.48
CA ASP A 56 0.48 21.84 8.96
C ASP A 56 -0.09 20.41 8.88
N ILE A 57 -0.78 20.01 9.95
CA ILE A 57 -1.41 18.69 10.07
C ILE A 57 -2.50 18.46 9.00
N GLU A 58 -3.20 19.50 8.55
CA GLU A 58 -4.21 19.40 7.49
C GLU A 58 -3.63 18.90 6.17
N THR A 59 -2.34 19.16 5.91
CA THR A 59 -1.62 18.62 4.74
C THR A 59 -1.64 17.09 4.73
N LEU A 60 -1.68 16.45 5.90
CA LEU A 60 -1.68 14.99 6.00
C LEU A 60 -2.97 14.37 5.43
N ARG A 61 -4.04 15.16 5.23
CA ARG A 61 -5.32 14.68 4.71
C ARG A 61 -5.18 14.12 3.30
N VAL A 62 -4.21 14.61 2.54
CA VAL A 62 -3.90 14.11 1.19
C VAL A 62 -3.55 12.62 1.23
N TYR A 63 -2.87 12.15 2.28
CA TYR A 63 -2.52 10.72 2.44
C TYR A 63 -3.74 9.82 2.72
N VAL A 64 -4.88 10.40 3.10
CA VAL A 64 -6.14 9.67 3.33
C VAL A 64 -7.05 9.78 2.11
N ILE A 65 -7.12 10.96 1.50
CA ILE A 65 -7.99 11.25 0.36
C ILE A 65 -7.46 10.63 -0.92
N LEU A 66 -6.17 10.78 -1.23
CA LEU A 66 -5.62 10.41 -2.54
C LEU A 66 -5.82 8.92 -2.89
N PRO A 67 -5.72 7.95 -1.95
CA PRO A 67 -6.08 6.57 -2.22
C PRO A 67 -7.51 6.37 -2.75
N LEU A 68 -8.45 7.27 -2.46
CA LEU A 68 -9.84 7.20 -2.93
C LEU A 68 -9.99 7.58 -4.41
N TYR A 69 -8.99 8.23 -5.01
CA TYR A 69 -9.00 8.58 -6.43
C TYR A 69 -9.16 7.32 -7.30
N HIS A 70 -10.05 7.36 -8.29
CA HIS A 70 -10.45 6.17 -9.05
C HIS A 70 -9.26 5.47 -9.73
N LYS A 71 -8.34 6.23 -10.32
CA LYS A 71 -7.12 5.70 -10.98
C LYS A 71 -6.12 5.04 -10.04
N PHE A 72 -6.27 5.20 -8.72
CA PHE A 72 -5.42 4.54 -7.72
C PHE A 72 -5.59 3.02 -7.70
N MET A 73 -6.68 2.49 -8.29
CA MET A 73 -6.92 1.05 -8.43
C MET A 73 -6.41 0.46 -9.75
N GLU A 74 -5.95 1.31 -10.68
CA GLU A 74 -5.43 0.90 -11.99
C GLU A 74 -3.92 0.65 -11.86
N THR A 75 -3.49 -0.60 -12.01
CA THR A 75 -2.07 -1.00 -11.89
C THR A 75 -1.17 -0.37 -12.96
N GLU A 76 -1.75 0.04 -14.08
CA GLU A 76 -1.09 0.75 -15.18
C GLU A 76 -0.46 2.07 -14.70
N ASN A 77 -1.09 2.71 -13.71
CA ASN A 77 -0.62 3.98 -13.16
C ASN A 77 0.44 3.82 -12.08
N PHE A 78 0.89 2.59 -11.79
CA PHE A 78 1.80 2.30 -10.68
C PHE A 78 3.01 3.24 -10.63
N ASN A 79 3.66 3.47 -11.78
CA ASN A 79 4.88 4.28 -11.86
C ASN A 79 4.64 5.77 -11.61
N SER A 80 3.47 6.30 -11.94
CA SER A 80 3.16 7.73 -11.86
C SER A 80 2.32 8.10 -10.63
N LEU A 81 1.58 7.14 -10.05
CA LEU A 81 0.63 7.40 -8.96
C LEU A 81 0.98 6.61 -7.69
N GLN A 82 0.82 5.29 -7.69
CA GLN A 82 0.90 4.50 -6.45
C GLN A 82 2.34 4.41 -5.91
N LYS A 83 3.36 4.27 -6.77
CA LYS A 83 4.78 4.25 -6.33
C LYS A 83 5.22 5.60 -5.76
N PRO A 84 5.03 6.75 -6.44
CA PRO A 84 5.33 8.06 -5.85
C PRO A 84 4.56 8.33 -4.55
N PHE A 85 3.29 7.92 -4.48
CA PHE A 85 2.50 8.03 -3.25
C PHE A 85 3.06 7.16 -2.11
N ALA A 86 3.41 5.90 -2.39
CA ALA A 86 4.04 5.01 -1.43
C ALA A 86 5.36 5.56 -0.91
N LEU A 87 6.19 6.14 -1.78
CA LEU A 87 7.43 6.84 -1.38
C LEU A 87 7.13 8.01 -0.44
N ALA A 88 6.13 8.83 -0.76
CA ALA A 88 5.73 9.96 0.09
C ALA A 88 5.26 9.49 1.47
N VAL A 89 4.45 8.43 1.53
CA VAL A 89 3.98 7.83 2.79
C VAL A 89 5.13 7.26 3.60
N GLN A 90 6.01 6.47 2.99
CA GLN A 90 7.13 5.83 3.69
C GLN A 90 8.18 6.86 4.13
N GLY A 91 8.31 7.97 3.39
CA GLY A 91 9.22 9.07 3.69
C GLY A 91 8.72 10.05 4.75
N LEU A 92 7.48 9.92 5.25
CA LEU A 92 7.00 10.73 6.37
C LEU A 92 7.87 10.50 7.62
N LYS A 93 8.20 11.59 8.32
CA LYS A 93 8.80 11.49 9.66
C LYS A 93 7.84 10.80 10.63
N GLU A 94 8.41 10.15 11.65
CA GLU A 94 7.68 9.34 12.63
C GLU A 94 6.37 9.97 13.13
N GLU A 95 6.38 11.23 13.56
CA GLU A 95 5.17 11.88 14.09
C GLU A 95 4.08 12.06 13.03
N ALA A 96 4.44 12.48 11.82
CA ALA A 96 3.49 12.63 10.72
C ALA A 96 2.96 11.27 10.26
N LYS A 97 3.84 10.27 10.16
CA LYS A 97 3.48 8.89 9.80
C LYS A 97 2.54 8.27 10.84
N ARG A 98 2.79 8.51 12.12
CA ARG A 98 1.92 8.10 13.23
C ARG A 98 0.52 8.71 13.11
N ILE A 99 0.41 10.00 12.80
CA ILE A 99 -0.89 10.68 12.60
C ILE A 99 -1.64 10.10 11.40
N VAL A 100 -0.97 9.91 10.26
CA VAL A 100 -1.58 9.28 9.07
C VAL A 100 -2.07 7.87 9.41
N GLY A 101 -1.26 7.09 10.13
CA GLY A 101 -1.63 5.77 10.61
C GLY A 101 -2.91 5.79 11.46
N MET A 102 -3.00 6.70 12.42
CA MET A 102 -4.20 6.90 13.23
C MET A 102 -5.43 7.26 12.38
N TRP A 103 -5.25 8.14 11.39
CA TRP A 103 -6.38 8.52 10.53
C TRP A 103 -6.82 7.38 9.62
N TRP A 104 -5.91 6.55 9.14
CA TRP A 104 -6.27 5.34 8.39
C TRP A 104 -7.04 4.36 9.29
N THR A 105 -6.60 4.16 10.53
CA THR A 105 -7.28 3.25 11.45
C THR A 105 -8.67 3.73 11.85
N GLU A 106 -8.89 5.05 11.98
CA GLU A 106 -10.21 5.61 12.26
C GLU A 106 -11.12 5.68 11.01
N ALA A 107 -10.55 5.67 9.81
CA ALA A 107 -11.33 5.81 8.58
C ALA A 107 -12.20 4.57 8.29
N PRO A 108 -13.25 4.67 7.44
CA PRO A 108 -14.05 3.52 7.04
C PRO A 108 -13.19 2.36 6.52
N VAL A 109 -13.58 1.13 6.86
CA VAL A 109 -12.85 -0.11 6.52
C VAL A 109 -12.56 -0.26 5.02
N GLN A 110 -13.37 0.36 4.16
CA GLN A 110 -13.20 0.36 2.71
C GLN A 110 -11.86 0.95 2.26
N ILE A 111 -11.28 1.91 3.01
CA ILE A 111 -9.94 2.44 2.69
C ILE A 111 -8.87 1.36 2.86
N PHE A 112 -8.96 0.56 3.93
CA PHE A 112 -8.04 -0.56 4.15
C PHE A 112 -8.13 -1.56 3.00
N TYR A 113 -9.34 -2.02 2.65
CA TYR A 113 -9.53 -2.94 1.54
C TYR A 113 -8.99 -2.37 0.22
N ARG A 114 -9.21 -1.08 -0.04
CA ARG A 114 -8.73 -0.40 -1.24
C ARG A 114 -7.20 -0.37 -1.33
N LEU A 115 -6.53 0.04 -0.26
CA LEU A 115 -5.07 0.08 -0.18
C LEU A 115 -4.46 -1.33 -0.31
N ILE A 116 -4.97 -2.30 0.45
CA ILE A 116 -4.50 -3.69 0.41
C ILE A 116 -4.66 -4.27 -1.00
N ARG A 117 -5.83 -4.10 -1.61
CA ARG A 117 -6.12 -4.61 -2.96
C ARG A 117 -5.21 -3.96 -4.01
N SER A 118 -5.00 -2.64 -3.94
CA SER A 118 -4.15 -1.91 -4.88
C SER A 118 -2.70 -2.42 -4.84
N TYR A 119 -2.08 -2.45 -3.65
CA TYR A 119 -0.69 -2.89 -3.54
C TYR A 119 -0.50 -4.39 -3.77
N LYS A 120 -1.44 -5.26 -3.38
CA LYS A 120 -1.40 -6.68 -3.75
C LYS A 120 -1.43 -6.87 -5.27
N ALA A 121 -2.29 -6.13 -5.97
CA ALA A 121 -2.38 -6.21 -7.43
C ALA A 121 -1.06 -5.79 -8.10
N ILE A 122 -0.42 -4.72 -7.61
CA ILE A 122 0.88 -4.27 -8.08
C ILE A 122 1.96 -5.33 -7.82
N VAL A 123 2.04 -5.89 -6.60
CA VAL A 123 2.98 -6.96 -6.26
C VAL A 123 2.84 -8.13 -7.24
N LEU A 124 1.61 -8.57 -7.54
CA LEU A 124 1.37 -9.64 -8.51
C LEU A 124 1.81 -9.28 -9.93
N VAL A 125 1.58 -8.05 -10.39
CA VAL A 125 2.01 -7.60 -11.72
C VAL A 125 3.53 -7.66 -11.82
N LEU A 126 4.26 -7.10 -10.84
CA LEU A 126 5.72 -7.11 -10.80
C LEU A 126 6.27 -8.55 -10.77
N LEU A 127 5.67 -9.40 -9.94
CA LEU A 127 6.04 -10.81 -9.83
C LEU A 127 5.79 -11.61 -11.12
N LYS A 128 4.67 -11.40 -11.80
CA LYS A 128 4.37 -12.08 -13.08
C LYS A 128 5.31 -11.63 -14.19
N GLN A 129 5.63 -10.33 -14.24
CA GLN A 129 6.65 -9.80 -15.16
C GLN A 129 8.02 -10.45 -14.92
N ALA A 130 8.38 -10.70 -13.66
CA ALA A 130 9.62 -11.39 -13.29
C ALA A 130 9.72 -12.79 -13.85
N LYS A 131 8.66 -13.56 -13.59
CA LYS A 131 8.57 -14.97 -13.96
C LYS A 131 8.66 -15.12 -15.48
N ASN A 132 8.01 -14.24 -16.23
CA ASN A 132 8.04 -14.26 -17.69
C ASN A 132 9.44 -14.01 -18.29
N ILE A 133 10.29 -13.25 -17.60
CA ILE A 133 11.63 -12.89 -18.08
C ILE A 133 12.70 -13.85 -17.54
N ASN A 134 12.32 -14.90 -16.77
CA ASN A 134 13.23 -15.79 -16.02
C ASN A 134 14.26 -15.00 -15.19
N SER A 135 13.86 -13.82 -14.72
CA SER A 135 14.78 -12.92 -14.03
C SER A 135 14.71 -13.15 -12.53
N ASN A 136 15.76 -13.77 -11.99
CA ASN A 136 15.98 -13.85 -10.54
C ASN A 136 16.14 -12.46 -9.89
N PHE A 137 16.24 -11.38 -10.68
CA PHE A 137 16.51 -10.02 -10.22
C PHE A 137 15.28 -9.22 -9.77
N ILE A 138 14.04 -9.64 -10.05
CA ILE A 138 12.88 -8.81 -9.66
C ILE A 138 12.61 -8.82 -8.15
N CYS A 139 13.05 -9.88 -7.46
CA CYS A 139 13.10 -9.82 -6.00
C CYS A 139 14.01 -8.66 -5.51
N GLN A 140 14.86 -8.06 -6.36
CA GLN A 140 15.67 -6.88 -6.03
C GLN A 140 15.03 -5.55 -6.49
N ASP A 141 13.85 -5.57 -7.12
CA ASP A 141 13.17 -4.35 -7.58
C ASP A 141 12.78 -3.49 -6.37
N PRO A 142 13.33 -2.26 -6.24
CA PRO A 142 12.98 -1.36 -5.15
C PRO A 142 11.48 -1.05 -5.09
N ALA A 143 10.78 -1.12 -6.24
CA ALA A 143 9.35 -0.90 -6.32
C ALA A 143 8.54 -2.05 -5.69
N LEU A 144 9.02 -3.29 -5.80
CA LEU A 144 8.44 -4.46 -5.13
C LEU A 144 8.59 -4.33 -3.62
N ILE A 145 9.81 -4.03 -3.13
CA ILE A 145 10.09 -3.83 -1.71
C ILE A 145 9.21 -2.72 -1.14
N LEU A 146 9.11 -1.58 -1.83
CA LEU A 146 8.25 -0.48 -1.43
C LEU A 146 6.78 -0.88 -1.25
N CYS A 147 6.24 -1.70 -2.16
CA CYS A 147 4.86 -2.18 -2.06
C CYS A 147 4.69 -3.16 -0.89
N LEU A 148 5.66 -4.05 -0.68
CA LEU A 148 5.66 -4.99 0.44
C LEU A 148 5.76 -4.25 1.78
N ASP A 149 6.59 -3.22 1.88
CA ASP A 149 6.70 -2.36 3.07
C ASP A 149 5.43 -1.56 3.33
N CYS A 150 4.74 -1.10 2.28
CA CYS A 150 3.42 -0.49 2.44
C CYS A 150 2.38 -1.49 2.96
N LEU A 151 2.35 -2.71 2.40
CA LEU A 151 1.46 -3.77 2.87
C LEU A 151 1.78 -4.19 4.32
N GLN A 152 3.06 -4.27 4.69
CA GLN A 152 3.51 -4.53 6.05
C GLN A 152 2.99 -3.46 7.00
N TRP A 153 3.18 -2.19 6.64
CA TRP A 153 2.70 -1.08 7.48
C TRP A 153 1.18 -1.11 7.64
N ILE A 154 0.41 -1.38 6.58
CA ILE A 154 -1.05 -1.54 6.67
C ILE A 154 -1.44 -2.75 7.54
N SER A 155 -0.70 -3.86 7.45
CA SER A 155 -0.89 -5.03 8.32
C SER A 155 -0.59 -4.72 9.78
N ASP A 156 0.41 -3.90 10.06
CA ASP A 156 0.73 -3.48 11.43
C ASP A 156 -0.37 -2.58 11.99
N LEU A 157 -0.83 -1.60 11.21
CA LEU A 157 -1.99 -0.76 11.58
C LEU A 157 -3.27 -1.58 11.78
N ASN A 158 -3.44 -2.69 11.05
CA ASN A 158 -4.58 -3.58 11.24
C ASN A 158 -4.65 -4.18 12.66
N ARG A 159 -3.50 -4.29 13.35
CA ARG A 159 -3.36 -4.92 14.68
C ARG A 159 -3.38 -3.93 15.83
N THR A 160 -3.42 -2.63 15.57
CA THR A 160 -3.35 -1.60 16.62
C THR A 160 -4.72 -1.19 17.18
N GLN A 161 -5.82 -1.83 16.78
CA GLN A 161 -7.16 -1.43 17.26
C GLN A 161 -7.46 -2.05 18.61
N ASP A 162 -8.08 -1.26 19.49
CA ASP A 162 -8.52 -1.72 20.82
C ASP A 162 -9.60 -2.81 20.72
N GLU A 163 -10.43 -2.78 19.67
CA GLU A 163 -11.54 -3.72 19.43
C GLU A 163 -11.13 -4.95 18.59
N GLY A 164 -9.84 -5.14 18.31
CA GLY A 164 -9.32 -6.29 17.58
C GLY A 164 -8.71 -5.93 16.21
N LEU A 165 -9.05 -6.69 15.16
CA LEU A 165 -8.54 -6.42 13.81
C LEU A 165 -9.50 -5.53 13.05
N LYS A 166 -8.98 -4.56 12.30
CA LYS A 166 -9.81 -3.72 11.42
C LYS A 166 -10.37 -4.49 10.23
N VAL A 167 -9.58 -5.40 9.66
CA VAL A 167 -9.96 -6.38 8.63
C VAL A 167 -9.44 -7.77 8.99
N PRO A 168 -10.12 -8.85 8.57
CA PRO A 168 -9.64 -10.21 8.76
C PRO A 168 -8.22 -10.44 8.21
N TYR A 169 -7.44 -11.30 8.87
CA TYR A 169 -6.04 -11.59 8.47
C TYR A 169 -5.90 -12.11 7.03
N ASP A 170 -6.87 -12.91 6.58
CA ASP A 170 -6.88 -13.50 5.24
C ASP A 170 -7.05 -12.47 4.11
N THR A 171 -7.52 -11.25 4.42
CA THR A 171 -7.56 -10.11 3.50
C THR A 171 -6.18 -9.85 2.87
N PHE A 172 -5.12 -10.06 3.64
CA PHE A 172 -3.75 -9.84 3.17
C PHE A 172 -3.17 -11.03 2.40
N TYR A 173 -3.75 -12.22 2.49
CA TYR A 173 -3.18 -13.42 1.87
C TYR A 173 -3.06 -13.26 0.36
N LEU A 174 -1.91 -13.66 -0.17
CA LEU A 174 -1.58 -13.64 -1.59
C LEU A 174 -1.33 -15.08 -2.04
N PRO A 175 -2.38 -15.91 -2.21
CA PRO A 175 -2.22 -17.33 -2.52
C PRO A 175 -1.45 -17.58 -3.83
N GLU A 176 -1.55 -16.66 -4.80
CA GLU A 176 -0.82 -16.75 -6.07
C GLU A 176 0.70 -16.66 -5.87
N LEU A 177 1.17 -16.19 -4.71
CA LEU A 177 2.58 -16.14 -4.38
C LEU A 177 3.22 -17.53 -4.47
N SER A 178 2.56 -18.55 -3.93
CA SER A 178 3.03 -19.94 -3.92
C SER A 178 3.16 -20.56 -5.33
N GLU A 179 2.48 -20.00 -6.33
CA GLU A 179 2.60 -20.42 -7.73
C GLU A 179 3.77 -19.74 -8.46
N ILE A 180 4.27 -18.64 -7.90
CA ILE A 180 5.29 -17.79 -8.50
C ILE A 180 6.65 -18.03 -7.85
N ILE A 181 6.69 -18.17 -6.52
CA ILE A 181 7.92 -18.34 -5.75
C ILE A 181 8.05 -19.77 -5.22
N ASP A 182 9.29 -20.26 -5.14
CA ASP A 182 9.60 -21.45 -4.37
C ASP A 182 9.73 -21.07 -2.90
N ILE A 183 8.72 -21.43 -2.11
CA ILE A 183 8.60 -21.10 -0.67
C ILE A 183 9.78 -21.66 0.13
N ARG A 184 10.30 -22.84 -0.23
CA ARG A 184 11.42 -23.46 0.49
C ARG A 184 12.72 -22.74 0.20
N ALA A 185 12.96 -22.41 -1.07
CA ALA A 185 14.12 -21.61 -1.45
C ALA A 185 14.07 -20.20 -0.83
N ASP A 186 12.88 -19.60 -0.76
CA ASP A 186 12.65 -18.31 -0.10
C ASP A 186 12.93 -18.36 1.41
N TYR A 187 12.51 -19.44 2.09
CA TYR A 187 12.82 -19.67 3.51
C TYR A 187 14.33 -19.75 3.76
N LEU A 188 15.07 -20.47 2.91
CA LEU A 188 16.53 -20.53 3.02
C LEU A 188 17.18 -19.15 2.85
N LYS A 189 16.68 -18.30 1.94
CA LYS A 189 17.17 -16.91 1.78
C LYS A 189 16.92 -16.08 3.05
N PHE A 190 15.75 -16.22 3.64
CA PHE A 190 15.40 -15.58 4.91
C PHE A 190 16.32 -16.03 6.05
N PHE A 191 16.47 -17.34 6.23
CA PHE A 191 17.26 -17.91 7.33
C PHE A 191 18.75 -17.56 7.21
N THR A 192 19.31 -17.61 6.00
CA THR A 192 20.73 -17.29 5.76
C THR A 192 21.05 -15.81 5.85
N GLY A 193 20.04 -14.93 5.98
CA GLY A 193 20.23 -13.49 6.08
C GLY A 193 20.88 -12.87 4.84
N ILE A 194 20.80 -13.52 3.68
CA ILE A 194 21.37 -12.98 2.44
C ILE A 194 20.71 -11.64 2.15
N VAL A 195 21.55 -10.62 1.94
CA VAL A 195 21.10 -9.24 1.75
C VAL A 195 20.09 -9.17 0.60
N PRO A 196 18.94 -8.49 0.78
CA PRO A 196 17.87 -8.41 -0.22
C PRO A 196 18.35 -7.98 -1.62
N PHE A 197 19.42 -7.17 -1.67
CA PHE A 197 20.00 -6.65 -2.91
C PHE A 197 20.84 -7.64 -3.70
N THR A 198 21.30 -8.76 -3.12
CA THR A 198 22.16 -9.72 -3.82
C THR A 198 21.43 -10.98 -4.28
N ALA A 199 20.41 -11.44 -3.53
CA ALA A 199 19.63 -12.65 -3.86
C ALA A 199 18.12 -12.41 -3.99
N GLY A 200 17.69 -11.15 -3.90
CA GLY A 200 16.29 -10.76 -3.90
C GLY A 200 15.66 -10.74 -2.51
N VAL A 201 14.55 -10.00 -2.37
CA VAL A 201 13.73 -9.89 -1.17
C VAL A 201 13.16 -11.26 -0.79
N PRO A 202 13.45 -11.76 0.43
CA PRO A 202 12.77 -12.93 0.97
C PRO A 202 11.33 -12.57 1.32
N PHE A 203 10.34 -13.25 0.73
CA PHE A 203 8.93 -13.06 1.06
C PHE A 203 8.57 -13.54 2.47
N CYS A 204 9.39 -14.42 3.06
CA CYS A 204 9.33 -14.77 4.47
C CYS A 204 9.49 -13.56 5.43
N ASN A 205 10.05 -12.42 4.97
CA ASN A 205 10.01 -11.16 5.73
C ASN A 205 8.60 -10.55 5.84
N TYR A 206 7.66 -11.00 5.01
CA TYR A 206 6.29 -10.51 4.92
C TYR A 206 5.28 -11.66 5.18
N PRO A 207 5.33 -12.32 6.35
CA PRO A 207 4.62 -13.57 6.60
C PRO A 207 3.09 -13.43 6.63
N PHE A 208 2.58 -12.20 6.70
CA PHE A 208 1.16 -11.89 6.64
C PHE A 208 0.57 -12.13 5.23
N LEU A 209 1.40 -12.29 4.20
CA LEU A 209 0.97 -12.64 2.83
C LEU A 209 0.71 -14.13 2.63
N PHE A 210 1.25 -15.01 3.48
CA PHE A 210 1.07 -16.45 3.32
C PHE A 210 -0.25 -16.95 3.91
N ASN A 211 -0.95 -17.79 3.15
CA ASN A 211 -2.12 -18.51 3.62
C ASN A 211 -1.72 -19.64 4.62
N ALA A 212 -2.70 -20.33 5.18
CA ALA A 212 -2.46 -21.39 6.16
C ALA A 212 -1.58 -22.53 5.60
N GLU A 213 -1.83 -22.94 4.36
CA GLU A 213 -1.06 -24.00 3.69
C GLU A 213 0.42 -23.65 3.54
N ALA A 214 0.73 -22.46 3.03
CA ALA A 214 2.10 -21.97 2.90
C ALA A 214 2.80 -21.86 4.26
N LYS A 215 2.07 -21.44 5.31
CA LYS A 215 2.61 -21.41 6.68
C LYS A 215 2.92 -22.80 7.23
N THR A 216 2.06 -23.79 6.95
CA THR A 216 2.35 -25.19 7.31
C THR A 216 3.60 -25.69 6.59
N MET A 217 3.75 -25.41 5.29
CA MET A 217 4.95 -25.78 4.54
C MET A 217 6.23 -25.15 5.10
N LEU A 218 6.17 -23.89 5.54
CA LEU A 218 7.29 -23.23 6.21
C LEU A 218 7.66 -23.91 7.53
N LEU A 219 6.67 -24.27 8.35
CA LEU A 219 6.88 -24.99 9.61
C LEU A 219 7.48 -26.40 9.40
N GLU A 220 7.09 -27.10 8.34
CA GLU A 220 7.67 -28.40 7.97
C GLU A 220 9.11 -28.27 7.47
N THR A 221 9.45 -27.14 6.83
CA THR A 221 10.81 -26.89 6.31
C THR A 221 11.80 -26.49 7.42
N ASP A 222 11.29 -26.03 8.56
CA ASP A 222 12.09 -25.68 9.75
C ASP A 222 12.47 -26.91 10.61
N GLN A 223 11.87 -28.08 10.36
CA GLN A 223 12.13 -29.34 11.06
C GLN A 223 13.26 -30.15 10.43
#